data_AF-A0A942MMX6-F1
#
_entry.id   AF-A0A942MMX6-F1
#
_cell.length_a   1.000
_cell.length_b   1.000
_cell.length_c   1.000
_cell.angle_alpha   90.00
_cell.angle_beta   90.00
_cell.angle_gamma   90.00
#
_symmetry.space_group_name_H-M   'P 1'
#
loop_
_entity.id
_entity.type
_entity.pdbx_description
1 polymer ?
#
loop_
_entity_poly.entity_id
_entity_poly.type
_entity_poly.pdbx_seq_one_letter_code
_entity_poly.pdbx_strand_id
1 'polypeptide(L)'
;MKKFFLFLIVIVFVAINCKKEEDNPSNNNNNTAKFKLSDFESAQSCSTCHPQYYDEWSGSMHRYSTSDPIWMLANNSLQQSTNGTLKSTCFQCHSPIGFLTGNTPATFQFSDLKPLVREGINCDVCHTLRAPHTTTNGRIAYNIQPGRIKYGQISDPIPAGGAHESGYDISYERSEVCRTCHDLISNGVPVEITFTEWQNSPWAAMSVECQNCHMQTYTGQAAVGGPVRNNLHRHDMVGVDVAFGDFPNKPQQRAAVDSLLKNSCTMTVVTPSSVNANDSLQVLVNIYNDKTGHNLPTSVFFFRQMWIEVTASKGSDTIFRSGHLDANGDLLDTNSAFPARDRNLALFAGTLYKHGEFSNVFEMDSLVNNSIPPFESRLAKYNFKIPTGGSWNVKVRLLFRPFGPYLLRAVGAQQYLSDLVIFEMEKEERVIVVQ
;
A
#
# COMPACT_ATOMS: atom_id res chain seq x y z
N MET A 1 49.80 44.24 -35.79
CA MET A 1 50.80 44.29 -36.88
C MET A 1 51.83 43.20 -36.67
N LYS A 2 51.99 42.33 -37.70
CA LYS A 2 53.10 41.40 -37.99
C LYS A 2 53.43 40.30 -36.96
N LYS A 3 53.68 39.03 -37.32
CA LYS A 3 53.48 38.17 -38.50
C LYS A 3 54.02 36.78 -38.09
N PHE A 4 53.28 35.71 -38.39
CA PHE A 4 53.72 34.40 -38.91
C PHE A 4 54.85 33.59 -38.23
N PHE A 5 54.54 32.33 -37.88
CA PHE A 5 55.13 31.17 -38.57
C PHE A 5 54.15 30.00 -38.61
N LEU A 6 54.15 29.29 -39.73
CA LEU A 6 53.23 28.26 -40.21
C LEU A 6 54.06 27.02 -40.56
N PHE A 7 53.63 25.79 -40.21
CA PHE A 7 53.91 24.51 -40.90
C PHE A 7 53.12 23.39 -40.16
N LEU A 8 52.01 22.83 -40.65
CA LEU A 8 51.78 21.85 -41.74
C LEU A 8 52.36 20.44 -41.40
N ILE A 9 51.59 19.48 -40.84
CA ILE A 9 50.79 18.37 -41.45
C ILE A 9 51.44 16.96 -41.27
N VAL A 10 50.56 15.96 -41.00
CA VAL A 10 50.66 14.46 -41.10
C VAL A 10 50.88 13.62 -39.82
N ILE A 11 49.74 13.11 -39.31
CA ILE A 11 49.37 11.70 -39.02
C ILE A 11 50.44 10.75 -38.43
N VAL A 12 50.22 10.30 -37.19
CA VAL A 12 50.25 8.86 -36.81
C VAL A 12 49.14 8.60 -35.77
N PHE A 13 48.11 7.87 -36.20
CA PHE A 13 47.20 7.11 -35.35
C PHE A 13 47.96 5.88 -34.83
N VAL A 14 47.96 5.61 -33.51
CA VAL A 14 47.68 4.30 -32.87
C VAL A 14 47.57 4.50 -31.35
N ALA A 15 46.32 4.36 -30.88
CA ALA A 15 45.84 3.78 -29.61
C ALA A 15 46.64 3.95 -28.30
N ILE A 16 46.10 4.76 -27.38
CA ILE A 16 45.89 4.33 -25.98
C ILE A 16 44.46 4.72 -25.56
N ASN A 17 43.70 3.69 -25.20
CA ASN A 17 42.33 3.70 -24.71
C ASN A 17 42.10 4.67 -23.55
N CYS A 18 41.20 5.62 -23.74
CA CYS A 18 40.33 6.13 -22.68
C CYS A 18 38.90 5.80 -23.10
N LYS A 19 38.39 4.65 -22.65
CA LYS A 19 36.96 4.36 -22.68
C LYS A 19 36.29 5.40 -21.78
N LYS A 20 35.65 6.41 -22.38
CA LYS A 20 34.49 7.03 -21.76
C LYS A 20 33.39 5.97 -21.77
N GLU A 21 32.99 5.51 -20.59
CA GLU A 21 31.67 4.92 -20.42
C GLU A 21 30.66 6.05 -20.67
N GLU A 22 30.20 6.15 -21.91
CA GLU A 22 28.89 6.71 -22.19
C GLU A 22 27.89 5.70 -21.63
N ASP A 23 27.42 5.94 -20.41
CA ASP A 23 26.16 5.37 -19.92
C ASP A 23 25.03 5.91 -20.79
N ASN A 24 24.86 5.26 -21.93
CA ASN A 24 23.67 5.35 -22.74
C ASN A 24 22.69 4.38 -22.06
N PRO A 25 21.64 4.85 -21.34
CA PRO A 25 20.63 3.94 -20.85
C PRO A 25 19.97 3.37 -22.09
N SER A 26 20.31 2.13 -22.43
CA SER A 26 19.72 1.43 -23.54
C SER A 26 18.21 1.48 -23.32
N ASN A 27 17.55 2.30 -24.13
CA ASN A 27 16.11 2.36 -24.33
C ASN A 27 15.69 1.06 -25.04
N ASN A 28 15.87 -0.07 -24.37
CA ASN A 28 15.47 -1.39 -24.85
C ASN A 28 13.98 -1.55 -24.56
N ASN A 29 13.19 -0.84 -25.38
CA ASN A 29 11.74 -0.92 -25.49
C ASN A 29 11.24 -2.25 -26.11
N ASN A 30 12.06 -3.30 -26.12
CA ASN A 30 11.66 -4.61 -26.62
C ASN A 30 11.13 -5.47 -25.48
N ASN A 31 9.83 -5.31 -25.27
CA ASN A 31 8.99 -6.15 -24.43
C ASN A 31 8.81 -7.53 -25.11
N THR A 32 9.86 -8.33 -25.21
CA THR A 32 9.69 -9.76 -25.47
C THR A 32 9.29 -10.41 -24.15
N ALA A 33 8.03 -10.84 -24.06
CA ALA A 33 7.57 -11.70 -22.99
C ALA A 33 8.56 -12.87 -22.85
N LYS A 34 9.26 -12.93 -21.70
CA LYS A 34 10.26 -13.98 -21.45
C LYS A 34 9.59 -15.33 -21.19
N PHE A 35 8.31 -15.31 -20.85
CA PHE A 35 7.53 -16.48 -20.45
C PHE A 35 6.23 -16.57 -21.25
N LYS A 36 5.67 -17.78 -21.30
CA LYS A 36 4.32 -18.07 -21.81
C LYS A 36 3.39 -18.32 -20.63
N LEU A 37 2.08 -18.14 -20.84
CA LEU A 37 1.09 -18.50 -19.81
C LEU A 37 1.18 -19.97 -19.40
N SER A 38 1.56 -20.86 -20.31
CA SER A 38 1.74 -22.29 -20.06
C SER A 38 2.92 -22.63 -19.13
N ASP A 39 3.78 -21.67 -18.83
CA ASP A 39 4.90 -21.87 -17.91
C ASP A 39 4.44 -21.78 -16.45
N PHE A 40 3.23 -21.26 -16.21
CA PHE A 40 2.66 -20.99 -14.90
C PHE A 40 1.42 -21.84 -14.63
N GLU A 41 1.16 -22.09 -13.35
CA GLU A 41 0.04 -22.87 -12.86
C GLU A 41 -1.08 -21.99 -12.28
N SER A 42 -2.32 -22.43 -12.47
CA SER A 42 -3.49 -21.82 -11.80
C SER A 42 -3.49 -22.17 -10.32
N ALA A 43 -3.88 -21.22 -9.47
CA ALA A 43 -4.11 -21.47 -8.04
C ALA A 43 -5.17 -22.56 -7.78
N GLN A 44 -6.12 -22.74 -8.71
CA GLN A 44 -7.13 -23.81 -8.61
C GLN A 44 -6.48 -25.20 -8.57
N SER A 45 -5.35 -25.40 -9.27
CA SER A 45 -4.58 -26.64 -9.24
C SER A 45 -4.03 -26.96 -7.84
N CYS A 46 -3.83 -25.93 -7.00
CA CYS A 46 -3.34 -26.08 -5.63
C CYS A 46 -4.45 -26.44 -4.63
N SER A 47 -5.70 -26.04 -4.91
CA SER A 47 -6.82 -26.07 -3.95
C SER A 47 -7.14 -27.45 -3.37
N THR A 48 -6.97 -28.52 -4.14
CA THR A 48 -7.27 -29.89 -3.68
C THR A 48 -6.34 -30.33 -2.55
N CYS A 49 -5.05 -30.00 -2.67
CA CYS A 49 -4.04 -30.38 -1.68
C CYS A 49 -3.87 -29.31 -0.59
N HIS A 50 -4.09 -28.04 -0.93
CA HIS A 50 -3.91 -26.89 -0.06
C HIS A 50 -5.20 -26.07 0.12
N PRO A 51 -6.31 -26.69 0.57
CA PRO A 51 -7.62 -26.05 0.57
C PRO A 51 -7.69 -24.80 1.46
N GLN A 52 -7.01 -24.84 2.61
CA GLN A 52 -7.00 -23.73 3.55
C GLN A 52 -6.25 -22.52 2.99
N TYR A 53 -5.05 -22.72 2.42
CA TYR A 53 -4.29 -21.63 1.79
C TYR A 53 -5.00 -21.06 0.57
N TYR A 54 -5.68 -21.92 -0.20
CA TYR A 54 -6.49 -21.47 -1.32
C TYR A 54 -7.65 -20.58 -0.87
N ASP A 55 -8.39 -20.98 0.18
CA ASP A 55 -9.50 -20.18 0.73
C ASP A 55 -9.00 -18.82 1.28
N GLU A 56 -7.93 -18.83 2.08
CA GLU A 56 -7.29 -17.62 2.62
C GLU A 56 -6.84 -16.68 1.49
N TRP A 57 -6.10 -17.20 0.49
CA TRP A 57 -5.67 -16.43 -0.67
C TRP A 57 -6.87 -15.91 -1.47
N SER A 58 -7.92 -16.72 -1.67
CA SER A 58 -9.06 -16.34 -2.51
C SER A 58 -9.83 -15.13 -1.96
N GLY A 59 -9.79 -14.90 -0.64
CA GLY A 59 -10.34 -13.72 0.05
C GLY A 59 -9.32 -12.59 0.27
N SER A 60 -8.08 -12.74 -0.18
CA SER A 60 -7.01 -11.76 0.03
C SER A 60 -7.02 -10.64 -1.02
N MET A 61 -6.39 -9.51 -0.67
CA MET A 61 -6.17 -8.42 -1.63
C MET A 61 -5.14 -8.78 -2.73
N HIS A 62 -4.30 -9.79 -2.49
CA HIS A 62 -3.37 -10.33 -3.49
C HIS A 62 -4.11 -11.03 -4.63
N ARG A 63 -5.13 -11.85 -4.31
CA ARG A 63 -6.05 -12.39 -5.31
C ARG A 63 -6.84 -11.28 -6.00
N TYR A 64 -7.28 -10.30 -5.22
CA TYR A 64 -8.19 -9.26 -5.69
C TYR A 64 -7.52 -8.21 -6.59
N SER A 65 -6.19 -8.16 -6.64
CA SER A 65 -5.38 -7.12 -7.30
C SER A 65 -5.73 -6.83 -8.76
N THR A 66 -6.33 -7.77 -9.49
CA THR A 66 -6.82 -7.56 -10.88
C THR A 66 -8.33 -7.58 -11.04
N SER A 67 -9.06 -7.99 -10.00
CA SER A 67 -10.52 -8.02 -9.98
C SER A 67 -11.12 -6.81 -9.28
N ASP A 68 -10.30 -5.96 -8.66
CA ASP A 68 -10.75 -4.71 -8.06
C ASP A 68 -11.34 -3.77 -9.12
N PRO A 69 -12.66 -3.51 -9.11
CA PRO A 69 -13.27 -2.61 -10.08
C PRO A 69 -12.77 -1.18 -9.91
N ILE A 70 -12.35 -0.77 -8.70
CA ILE A 70 -11.83 0.58 -8.48
C ILE A 70 -10.48 0.73 -9.16
N TRP A 71 -9.57 -0.23 -8.95
CA TRP A 71 -8.30 -0.28 -9.68
C TRP A 71 -8.49 -0.38 -11.19
N MET A 72 -9.38 -1.22 -11.71
CA MET A 72 -9.61 -1.34 -13.17
C MET A 72 -10.07 -0.01 -13.77
N LEU A 73 -11.01 0.68 -13.12
CA LEU A 73 -11.47 2.00 -13.55
C LEU A 73 -10.35 3.05 -13.48
N ALA A 74 -9.56 3.05 -12.41
CA ALA A 74 -8.42 3.95 -12.27
C ALA A 74 -7.34 3.69 -13.33
N ASN A 75 -6.97 2.42 -13.58
CA ASN A 75 -6.06 2.04 -14.66
C ASN A 75 -6.59 2.53 -16.01
N ASN A 76 -7.85 2.25 -16.33
CA ASN A 76 -8.43 2.63 -17.61
C ASN A 76 -8.43 4.16 -17.78
N SER A 77 -8.80 4.90 -16.74
CA SER A 77 -8.78 6.37 -16.74
C SER A 77 -7.36 6.92 -16.96
N LEU A 78 -6.36 6.40 -16.26
CA LEU A 78 -4.97 6.83 -16.41
C LEU A 78 -4.38 6.46 -17.78
N GLN A 79 -4.72 5.29 -18.30
CA GLN A 79 -4.26 4.86 -19.62
C GLN A 79 -4.90 5.71 -20.72
N GLN A 80 -6.16 6.11 -20.57
CA GLN A 80 -6.80 7.04 -21.49
C GLN A 80 -6.16 8.42 -21.42
N SER A 81 -5.92 8.98 -20.23
CA SER A 81 -5.34 10.31 -20.08
C SER A 81 -3.89 10.40 -20.56
N THR A 82 -3.17 9.26 -20.54
CA THR A 82 -1.76 9.16 -20.96
C THR A 82 -1.59 8.59 -22.37
N ASN A 83 -2.67 8.43 -23.14
CA ASN A 83 -2.66 7.79 -24.47
C ASN A 83 -1.96 6.42 -24.49
N GLY A 84 -2.12 5.64 -23.43
CA GLY A 84 -1.57 4.28 -23.29
C GLY A 84 -0.07 4.21 -22.99
N THR A 85 0.57 5.35 -22.68
CA THR A 85 2.03 5.38 -22.45
C THR A 85 2.47 4.66 -21.17
N LEU A 86 1.56 4.44 -20.22
CA LEU A 86 1.85 3.62 -19.02
C LEU A 86 2.02 2.13 -19.34
N LYS A 87 1.58 1.65 -20.52
CA LYS A 87 1.79 0.27 -20.99
C LYS A 87 1.39 -0.77 -19.92
N SER A 88 2.33 -1.62 -19.50
CA SER A 88 2.12 -2.71 -18.54
C SER A 88 2.50 -2.34 -17.11
N THR A 89 2.74 -1.05 -16.81
CA THR A 89 3.32 -0.63 -15.52
C THR A 89 2.52 -1.09 -14.32
N CYS A 90 1.19 -0.95 -14.36
CA CYS A 90 0.29 -1.36 -13.27
C CYS A 90 0.28 -2.89 -13.08
N PHE A 91 0.33 -3.63 -14.19
CA PHE A 91 0.34 -5.10 -14.17
C PHE A 91 1.62 -5.67 -13.55
N GLN A 92 2.70 -4.90 -13.45
CA GLN A 92 3.93 -5.35 -12.80
C GLN A 92 3.66 -5.82 -11.37
N CYS A 93 2.89 -5.08 -10.57
CA CYS A 93 2.51 -5.50 -9.21
C CYS A 93 1.17 -6.24 -9.20
N HIS A 94 0.19 -5.79 -9.99
CA HIS A 94 -1.18 -6.28 -9.88
C HIS A 94 -1.38 -7.65 -10.54
N SER A 95 -0.63 -7.99 -11.60
CA SER A 95 -0.68 -9.30 -12.24
C SER A 95 0.69 -9.68 -12.81
N PRO A 96 1.62 -10.16 -11.97
CA PRO A 96 2.97 -10.46 -12.40
C PRO A 96 3.02 -11.46 -13.56
N ILE A 97 2.14 -12.48 -13.58
CA ILE A 97 2.02 -13.41 -14.72
C ILE A 97 1.59 -12.67 -15.99
N GLY A 98 0.59 -11.79 -15.91
CA GLY A 98 0.19 -10.94 -17.04
C GLY A 98 1.36 -10.14 -17.60
N PHE A 99 2.09 -9.44 -16.72
CA PHE A 99 3.27 -8.66 -17.09
C PHE A 99 4.36 -9.50 -17.76
N LEU A 100 4.74 -10.62 -17.14
CA LEU A 100 5.83 -11.49 -17.60
C LEU A 100 5.54 -12.19 -18.94
N THR A 101 4.25 -12.39 -19.25
CA THR A 101 3.77 -13.07 -20.45
C THR A 101 3.26 -12.11 -21.53
N GLY A 102 3.26 -10.80 -21.27
CA GLY A 102 2.75 -9.78 -22.20
C GLY A 102 1.23 -9.74 -22.35
N ASN A 103 0.48 -10.35 -21.44
CA ASN A 103 -0.99 -10.38 -21.45
C ASN A 103 -1.57 -9.22 -20.63
N THR A 104 -1.17 -7.98 -20.95
CA THR A 104 -1.51 -6.76 -20.21
C THR A 104 -2.16 -5.73 -21.15
N PRO A 105 -3.45 -5.88 -21.47
CA PRO A 105 -4.14 -4.85 -22.24
C PRO A 105 -4.07 -3.51 -21.50
N ALA A 106 -3.84 -2.41 -22.24
CA ALA A 106 -3.74 -1.08 -21.63
C ALA A 106 -5.04 -0.67 -20.95
N THR A 107 -6.17 -0.86 -21.63
CA THR A 107 -7.52 -0.71 -21.06
C THR A 107 -8.30 -2.01 -21.24
N PHE A 108 -9.11 -2.38 -20.26
CA PHE A 108 -9.82 -3.66 -20.25
C PHE A 108 -11.04 -3.66 -19.33
N GLN A 109 -11.95 -4.60 -19.60
CA GLN A 109 -12.88 -5.15 -18.62
C GLN A 109 -12.30 -6.46 -18.06
N PHE A 110 -12.76 -6.87 -16.89
CA PHE A 110 -12.28 -8.11 -16.25
C PHE A 110 -12.43 -9.35 -17.18
N SER A 111 -13.49 -9.40 -17.98
CA SER A 111 -13.74 -10.45 -18.97
C SER A 111 -12.69 -10.53 -20.08
N ASP A 112 -11.95 -9.46 -20.34
CA ASP A 112 -10.96 -9.41 -21.42
C ASP A 112 -9.64 -10.09 -21.01
N LEU A 113 -9.39 -10.17 -19.70
CA LEU A 113 -8.21 -10.82 -19.15
C LEU A 113 -8.28 -12.34 -19.34
N LYS A 114 -7.12 -12.96 -19.62
CA LYS A 114 -7.00 -14.42 -19.64
C LYS A 114 -7.23 -15.00 -18.24
N PRO A 115 -7.77 -16.22 -18.09
CA PRO A 115 -8.10 -16.79 -16.78
C PRO A 115 -6.95 -16.70 -15.75
N LEU A 116 -5.73 -17.03 -16.14
CA LEU A 116 -4.57 -16.98 -15.24
C LEU A 116 -4.18 -15.55 -14.84
N VAL A 117 -4.39 -14.56 -15.72
CA VAL A 117 -4.14 -13.14 -15.44
C VAL A 117 -5.17 -12.60 -14.44
N ARG A 118 -6.41 -13.10 -14.48
CA ARG A 118 -7.49 -12.75 -13.55
C ARG A 118 -7.24 -13.21 -12.11
N GLU A 119 -6.29 -14.10 -11.89
CA GLU A 119 -5.93 -14.57 -10.54
C GLU A 119 -5.08 -13.55 -9.76
N GLY A 120 -4.67 -12.44 -10.39
CA GLY A 120 -3.87 -11.42 -9.73
C GLY A 120 -2.50 -11.94 -9.31
N ILE A 121 -2.16 -11.78 -8.05
CA ILE A 121 -0.95 -12.33 -7.44
C ILE A 121 -1.31 -13.72 -6.90
N ASN A 122 -1.07 -14.76 -7.70
CA ASN A 122 -1.46 -16.13 -7.37
C ASN A 122 -0.35 -16.93 -6.67
N CYS A 123 -0.66 -18.17 -6.28
CA CYS A 123 0.27 -19.07 -5.60
C CYS A 123 1.58 -19.23 -6.37
N ASP A 124 1.50 -19.34 -7.70
CA ASP A 124 2.65 -19.63 -8.54
C ASP A 124 3.59 -18.44 -8.69
N VAL A 125 3.06 -17.22 -8.68
CA VAL A 125 3.88 -16.00 -8.59
C VAL A 125 4.76 -16.07 -7.35
N CYS A 126 4.17 -16.24 -6.16
CA CYS A 126 4.92 -16.20 -4.92
C CYS A 126 5.86 -17.40 -4.78
N HIS A 127 5.38 -18.62 -5.01
CA HIS A 127 6.14 -19.85 -4.76
C HIS A 127 7.15 -20.22 -5.87
N THR A 128 7.35 -19.36 -6.86
CA THR A 128 8.43 -19.50 -7.85
C THR A 128 9.37 -18.29 -7.87
N LEU A 129 9.14 -17.28 -7.02
CA LEU A 129 10.08 -16.18 -6.82
C LEU A 129 11.38 -16.68 -6.18
N ARG A 130 12.49 -16.06 -6.59
CA ARG A 130 13.84 -16.35 -6.11
C ARG A 130 14.57 -15.06 -5.78
N ALA A 131 15.35 -15.07 -4.71
CA ALA A 131 16.32 -14.00 -4.45
C ALA A 131 17.32 -13.85 -5.62
N PRO A 132 17.81 -12.64 -5.93
CA PRO A 132 17.56 -11.38 -5.21
C PRO A 132 16.23 -10.72 -5.59
N HIS A 133 15.59 -10.10 -4.59
CA HIS A 133 14.38 -9.29 -4.77
C HIS A 133 14.78 -7.82 -4.89
N THR A 134 14.51 -7.22 -6.05
CA THR A 134 14.96 -5.86 -6.36
C THR A 134 13.87 -5.02 -7.01
N THR A 135 13.85 -3.75 -6.64
CA THR A 135 13.00 -2.71 -7.25
C THR A 135 13.90 -1.71 -7.95
N THR A 136 13.54 -1.32 -9.18
CA THR A 136 14.24 -0.29 -9.95
C THR A 136 13.31 0.86 -10.30
N ASN A 137 13.86 1.97 -10.79
CA ASN A 137 13.06 3.13 -11.18
C ASN A 137 12.07 2.78 -12.32
N GLY A 138 10.78 2.83 -12.02
CA GLY A 138 9.67 2.57 -12.95
C GLY A 138 9.49 1.12 -13.38
N ARG A 139 10.33 0.18 -12.88
CA ARG A 139 10.29 -1.22 -13.34
C ARG A 139 10.63 -2.20 -12.22
N ILE A 140 9.90 -3.32 -12.20
CA ILE A 140 10.20 -4.46 -11.33
C ILE A 140 11.11 -5.44 -12.08
N ALA A 141 12.19 -5.85 -11.44
CA ALA A 141 13.08 -6.90 -11.92
C ALA A 141 12.70 -8.23 -11.26
N TYR A 142 11.84 -8.98 -11.94
CA TYR A 142 11.44 -10.31 -11.49
C TYR A 142 12.57 -11.32 -11.68
N ASN A 143 12.96 -11.97 -10.58
CA ASN A 143 13.70 -13.22 -10.61
C ASN A 143 12.75 -14.34 -10.19
N ILE A 144 12.22 -15.04 -11.19
CA ILE A 144 11.17 -16.04 -11.04
C ILE A 144 11.53 -17.27 -11.87
N GLN A 145 11.26 -18.46 -11.33
CA GLN A 145 11.58 -19.75 -11.95
C GLN A 145 10.32 -20.62 -12.00
N PRO A 146 9.40 -20.36 -12.95
CA PRO A 146 8.20 -21.16 -13.11
C PRO A 146 8.56 -22.61 -13.43
N GLY A 147 7.75 -23.55 -12.97
CA GLY A 147 7.95 -24.97 -13.21
C GLY A 147 7.58 -25.85 -12.02
N ARG A 148 8.20 -27.02 -11.99
CA ARG A 148 7.87 -28.13 -11.07
C ARG A 148 8.16 -27.85 -9.60
N ILE A 149 9.18 -27.06 -9.29
CA ILE A 149 9.59 -26.82 -7.90
C ILE A 149 8.80 -25.61 -7.36
N LYS A 150 8.11 -25.81 -6.23
CA LYS A 150 7.47 -24.73 -5.47
C LYS A 150 8.27 -24.49 -4.19
N TYR A 151 8.70 -23.25 -3.96
CA TYR A 151 9.59 -22.88 -2.87
C TYR A 151 8.83 -22.34 -1.66
N GLY A 152 9.35 -22.56 -0.46
CA GLY A 152 8.81 -21.98 0.77
C GLY A 152 9.74 -22.15 1.97
N GLN A 153 9.28 -21.68 3.13
CA GLN A 153 10.05 -21.65 4.38
C GLN A 153 10.15 -22.99 5.13
N ILE A 154 9.41 -24.02 4.71
CA ILE A 154 9.45 -25.32 5.39
C ILE A 154 10.80 -25.98 5.08
N SER A 155 11.67 -26.10 6.09
CA SER A 155 13.03 -26.62 5.96
C SER A 155 13.13 -28.14 5.75
N ASP A 156 12.08 -28.87 6.11
CA ASP A 156 11.91 -30.31 5.92
C ASP A 156 10.68 -30.63 5.03
N PRO A 157 10.63 -30.13 3.79
CA PRO A 157 9.44 -30.31 2.97
C PRO A 157 9.28 -31.78 2.58
N ILE A 158 8.05 -32.29 2.66
CA ILE A 158 7.75 -33.65 2.23
C ILE A 158 7.46 -33.70 0.72
N PRO A 159 7.76 -34.82 0.03
CA PRO A 159 7.41 -34.98 -1.38
C PRO A 159 5.90 -34.85 -1.63
N ALA A 160 5.49 -34.04 -2.61
CA ALA A 160 4.08 -33.81 -2.94
C ALA A 160 3.47 -34.91 -3.83
N GLY A 161 3.89 -36.18 -3.65
CA GLY A 161 3.31 -37.33 -4.37
C GLY A 161 3.37 -37.25 -5.90
N GLY A 162 4.34 -36.50 -6.45
CA GLY A 162 4.51 -36.32 -7.90
C GLY A 162 3.75 -35.13 -8.49
N ALA A 163 2.85 -34.46 -7.75
CA ALA A 163 2.11 -33.28 -8.23
C ALA A 163 3.05 -32.10 -8.54
N HIS A 164 3.98 -31.83 -7.62
CA HIS A 164 5.08 -30.88 -7.80
C HIS A 164 6.26 -31.31 -6.91
N GLU A 165 7.40 -30.64 -7.06
CA GLU A 165 8.55 -30.75 -6.15
C GLU A 165 8.46 -29.64 -5.09
N SER A 166 8.92 -29.95 -3.88
CA SER A 166 8.88 -29.04 -2.75
C SER A 166 10.30 -28.57 -2.44
N GLY A 167 10.57 -27.27 -2.63
CA GLY A 167 11.88 -26.68 -2.38
C GLY A 167 11.88 -25.86 -1.10
N TYR A 168 12.86 -26.08 -0.22
CA TYR A 168 13.13 -25.15 0.87
C TYR A 168 13.89 -23.93 0.33
N ASP A 169 13.49 -22.74 0.75
CA ASP A 169 14.21 -21.50 0.51
C ASP A 169 14.05 -20.54 1.69
N ILE A 170 15.17 -20.24 2.36
CA ILE A 170 15.24 -19.33 3.51
C ILE A 170 14.78 -17.91 3.16
N SER A 171 14.82 -17.49 1.88
CA SER A 171 14.35 -16.14 1.50
C SER A 171 12.85 -15.93 1.76
N TYR A 172 12.06 -16.99 1.90
CA TYR A 172 10.63 -16.91 2.25
C TYR A 172 10.39 -16.57 3.73
N GLU A 173 11.42 -16.66 4.57
CA GLU A 173 11.41 -16.17 5.95
C GLU A 173 11.80 -14.69 6.07
N ARG A 174 12.10 -14.03 4.94
CA ARG A 174 12.66 -12.68 4.90
C ARG A 174 11.73 -11.70 4.21
N SER A 175 11.61 -10.49 4.73
CA SER A 175 10.72 -9.45 4.18
C SER A 175 11.08 -9.07 2.74
N GLU A 176 12.30 -9.35 2.30
CA GLU A 176 12.79 -9.10 0.95
C GLU A 176 11.89 -9.73 -0.13
N VAL A 177 11.22 -10.86 0.15
CA VAL A 177 10.29 -11.46 -0.81
C VAL A 177 9.13 -10.51 -1.17
N CYS A 178 8.73 -9.64 -0.24
CA CYS A 178 7.66 -8.66 -0.42
C CYS A 178 8.13 -7.43 -1.21
N ARG A 179 9.44 -7.12 -1.16
CA ARG A 179 10.05 -5.90 -1.74
C ARG A 179 9.71 -5.71 -3.21
N THR A 180 9.70 -6.81 -3.97
CA THR A 180 9.45 -6.79 -5.42
C THR A 180 8.20 -6.00 -5.79
N CYS A 181 7.15 -6.03 -4.97
CA CYS A 181 5.91 -5.31 -5.19
C CYS A 181 5.65 -4.18 -4.18
N HIS A 182 6.23 -4.26 -2.96
CA HIS A 182 6.00 -3.31 -1.86
C HIS A 182 7.05 -2.20 -1.77
N ASP A 183 7.85 -2.02 -2.82
CA ASP A 183 8.60 -0.80 -3.10
C ASP A 183 8.35 -0.37 -4.56
N LEU A 184 8.11 0.92 -4.78
CA LEU A 184 7.93 1.57 -6.07
C LEU A 184 8.70 2.90 -6.07
N ILE A 185 9.66 2.97 -6.97
CA ILE A 185 10.33 4.22 -7.34
C ILE A 185 9.77 4.62 -8.71
N SER A 186 9.30 5.85 -8.83
CA SER A 186 8.78 6.41 -10.08
C SER A 186 9.49 7.73 -10.35
N ASN A 187 9.95 7.98 -11.58
CA ASN A 187 10.73 9.18 -11.95
C ASN A 187 11.89 9.52 -10.99
N GLY A 188 12.53 8.51 -10.38
CA GLY A 188 13.60 8.69 -9.39
C GLY A 188 13.11 9.09 -7.99
N VAL A 189 11.80 9.27 -7.81
CA VAL A 189 11.15 9.56 -6.54
C VAL A 189 10.68 8.25 -5.90
N PRO A 190 11.06 7.95 -4.65
CA PRO A 190 10.51 6.82 -3.90
C PRO A 190 9.07 7.14 -3.50
N VAL A 191 8.09 6.58 -4.22
CA VAL A 191 6.67 6.95 -4.02
C VAL A 191 5.96 6.01 -3.05
N GLU A 192 6.06 4.70 -3.24
CA GLU A 192 5.47 3.72 -2.34
C GLU A 192 6.59 2.83 -1.83
N ILE A 193 7.14 3.12 -0.66
CA ILE A 193 8.39 2.49 -0.22
C ILE A 193 8.24 1.74 1.10
N THR A 194 7.14 1.00 1.24
CA THR A 194 6.79 0.29 2.49
C THR A 194 7.90 -0.66 2.94
N PHE A 195 8.52 -1.40 2.02
CA PHE A 195 9.64 -2.27 2.38
C PHE A 195 10.84 -1.43 2.87
N THR A 196 11.18 -0.35 2.18
CA THR A 196 12.30 0.52 2.59
C THR A 196 12.01 1.23 3.92
N GLU A 197 10.77 1.63 4.21
CA GLU A 197 10.35 2.15 5.52
C GLU A 197 10.58 1.10 6.62
N TRP A 198 10.17 -0.14 6.37
CA TRP A 198 10.43 -1.27 7.27
C TRP A 198 11.92 -1.53 7.48
N GLN A 199 12.69 -1.58 6.39
CA GLN A 199 14.13 -1.86 6.42
C GLN A 199 14.88 -0.83 7.27
N ASN A 200 14.42 0.41 7.29
CA ASN A 200 15.02 1.49 8.07
C ASN A 200 14.45 1.61 9.50
N SER A 201 13.53 0.73 9.89
CA SER A 201 12.92 0.72 11.22
C SER A 201 13.68 -0.17 12.20
N PRO A 202 13.50 0.03 13.52
CA PRO A 202 13.99 -0.91 14.53
C PRO A 202 13.48 -2.35 14.36
N TRP A 203 12.33 -2.56 13.70
CA TRP A 203 11.77 -3.91 13.51
C TRP A 203 12.63 -4.78 12.61
N ALA A 204 13.20 -4.21 11.54
CA ALA A 204 14.15 -4.92 10.69
C ALA A 204 15.40 -5.34 11.47
N ALA A 205 15.94 -4.45 12.31
CA ALA A 205 17.08 -4.76 13.16
C ALA A 205 16.78 -5.87 14.20
N MET A 206 15.53 -5.99 14.63
CA MET A 206 15.06 -7.05 15.53
C MET A 206 14.62 -8.33 14.80
N SER A 207 14.77 -8.40 13.47
CA SER A 207 14.30 -9.54 12.65
C SER A 207 12.81 -9.83 12.82
N VAL A 208 12.01 -8.78 13.00
CA VAL A 208 10.55 -8.87 12.89
C VAL A 208 10.17 -8.52 11.47
N GLU A 209 9.88 -9.57 10.71
CA GLU A 209 9.66 -9.58 9.28
C GLU A 209 8.18 -9.28 8.96
N CYS A 210 7.89 -8.86 7.72
CA CYS A 210 6.52 -8.61 7.26
C CYS A 210 5.59 -9.80 7.55
N GLN A 211 6.10 -11.02 7.36
CA GLN A 211 5.40 -12.27 7.55
C GLN A 211 4.96 -12.48 9.01
N ASN A 212 5.67 -11.94 10.00
CA ASN A 212 5.27 -12.11 11.40
C ASN A 212 3.93 -11.45 11.72
N CYS A 213 3.64 -10.31 11.07
CA CYS A 213 2.40 -9.56 11.28
C CYS A 213 1.33 -9.88 10.22
N HIS A 214 1.73 -9.93 8.94
CA HIS A 214 0.80 -10.06 7.82
C HIS A 214 0.54 -11.50 7.40
N MET A 215 1.36 -12.46 7.83
CA MET A 215 1.19 -13.89 7.55
C MET A 215 1.27 -14.69 8.85
N GLN A 216 0.41 -14.37 9.81
CA GLN A 216 0.50 -14.90 11.18
C GLN A 216 0.65 -16.42 11.24
N THR A 217 1.42 -16.90 12.20
CA THR A 217 1.68 -18.33 12.31
C THR A 217 0.51 -19.09 12.93
N TYR A 218 0.32 -20.35 12.52
CA TYR A 218 -0.67 -21.26 13.09
C TYR A 218 -0.17 -22.70 13.07
N THR A 219 -0.83 -23.54 13.88
CA THR A 219 -0.59 -24.99 13.89
C THR A 219 -1.60 -25.70 13.01
N GLY A 220 -1.14 -26.55 12.10
CA GLY A 220 -2.01 -27.29 11.19
C GLY A 220 -1.24 -28.13 10.18
N GLN A 221 -1.91 -28.53 9.10
CA GLN A 221 -1.30 -29.27 8.00
C GLN A 221 -1.17 -28.34 6.79
N ALA A 222 0.04 -28.21 6.24
CA ALA A 222 0.25 -27.40 5.05
C ALA A 222 -0.49 -27.98 3.82
N ALA A 223 -0.61 -29.30 3.76
CA ALA A 223 -1.34 -30.02 2.72
C ALA A 223 -2.17 -31.14 3.33
N VAL A 224 -3.28 -31.51 2.69
CA VAL A 224 -4.08 -32.68 3.07
C VAL A 224 -3.20 -33.92 3.15
N GLY A 225 -3.24 -34.62 4.28
CA GLY A 225 -2.42 -35.82 4.52
C GLY A 225 -0.94 -35.55 4.87
N GLY A 226 -0.50 -34.28 4.91
CA GLY A 226 0.83 -33.91 5.38
C GLY A 226 0.98 -33.93 6.90
N PRO A 227 2.21 -33.81 7.46
CA PRO A 227 2.40 -33.75 8.89
C PRO A 227 1.88 -32.43 9.46
N VAL A 228 1.47 -32.47 10.73
CA VAL A 228 1.13 -31.28 11.51
C VAL A 228 2.41 -30.49 11.81
N ARG A 229 2.37 -29.18 11.58
CA ARG A 229 3.45 -28.22 11.84
C ARG A 229 2.91 -27.06 12.66
N ASN A 230 3.76 -26.43 13.47
CA ASN A 230 3.41 -25.33 14.38
C ASN A 230 3.84 -23.94 13.88
N ASN A 231 4.44 -23.87 12.69
CA ASN A 231 5.04 -22.69 12.07
C ASN A 231 4.48 -22.44 10.66
N LEU A 232 3.22 -22.80 10.41
CA LEU A 232 2.57 -22.51 9.14
C LEU A 232 2.10 -21.07 9.11
N HIS A 233 2.13 -20.43 7.94
CA HIS A 233 1.79 -19.03 7.79
C HIS A 233 0.43 -18.87 7.09
N ARG A 234 -0.40 -17.93 7.57
CA ARG A 234 -1.65 -17.54 6.90
C ARG A 234 -1.37 -16.87 5.56
N HIS A 235 -2.26 -17.07 4.59
CA HIS A 235 -2.21 -16.50 3.24
C HIS A 235 -3.35 -15.50 2.96
N ASP A 236 -4.01 -15.00 4.01
CA ASP A 236 -4.99 -13.92 3.93
C ASP A 236 -4.29 -12.56 3.73
N MET A 237 -3.05 -12.42 4.23
CA MET A 237 -2.13 -11.31 3.96
C MET A 237 -2.79 -9.94 4.18
N VAL A 238 -3.41 -9.81 5.35
CA VAL A 238 -4.32 -8.71 5.68
C VAL A 238 -3.57 -7.38 5.62
N GLY A 239 -4.07 -6.47 4.79
CA GLY A 239 -3.64 -5.07 4.71
C GLY A 239 -4.73 -4.13 5.18
N VAL A 240 -4.76 -2.91 4.61
CA VAL A 240 -5.77 -1.89 4.98
C VAL A 240 -6.84 -1.67 3.90
N ASP A 241 -6.67 -2.27 2.72
CA ASP A 241 -7.65 -2.22 1.64
C ASP A 241 -8.83 -3.16 1.90
N VAL A 242 -9.96 -2.84 1.28
CA VAL A 242 -11.19 -3.63 1.36
C VAL A 242 -11.70 -3.95 -0.04
N ALA A 243 -12.33 -5.12 -0.19
CA ALA A 243 -12.98 -5.49 -1.43
C ALA A 243 -14.27 -4.68 -1.67
N PHE A 244 -14.54 -4.40 -2.95
CA PHE A 244 -15.71 -3.69 -3.46
C PHE A 244 -16.56 -4.64 -4.33
N GLY A 245 -17.88 -4.51 -4.27
CA GLY A 245 -18.80 -5.45 -4.93
C GLY A 245 -18.76 -6.85 -4.32
N ASP A 246 -19.13 -7.84 -5.11
CA ASP A 246 -19.18 -9.25 -4.68
C ASP A 246 -17.78 -9.85 -4.68
N PHE A 247 -17.30 -10.23 -3.50
CA PHE A 247 -15.99 -10.85 -3.33
C PHE A 247 -16.00 -11.89 -2.19
N PRO A 248 -15.29 -13.04 -2.33
CA PRO A 248 -15.24 -14.06 -1.29
C PRO A 248 -14.76 -13.53 0.06
N ASN A 249 -15.35 -14.03 1.15
CA ASN A 249 -14.92 -13.76 2.53
C ASN A 249 -14.82 -12.26 2.89
N LYS A 250 -15.54 -11.38 2.17
CA LYS A 250 -15.50 -9.92 2.37
C LYS A 250 -15.82 -9.47 3.81
N PRO A 251 -16.81 -10.04 4.53
CA PRO A 251 -17.02 -9.71 5.95
C PRO A 251 -15.83 -10.07 6.85
N GLN A 252 -15.21 -11.22 6.62
CA GLN A 252 -14.03 -11.70 7.35
C GLN A 252 -12.82 -10.81 7.07
N GLN A 253 -12.60 -10.45 5.80
CA GLN A 253 -11.56 -9.50 5.41
C GLN A 253 -11.75 -8.17 6.14
N ARG A 254 -12.96 -7.59 6.14
CA ARG A 254 -13.25 -6.33 6.84
C ARG A 254 -13.01 -6.42 8.34
N ALA A 255 -13.37 -7.53 8.98
CA ALA A 255 -13.11 -7.76 10.40
C ALA A 255 -11.61 -7.85 10.70
N ALA A 256 -10.84 -8.50 9.82
CA ALA A 256 -9.40 -8.59 9.96
C ALA A 256 -8.71 -7.22 9.78
N VAL A 257 -9.16 -6.41 8.81
CA VAL A 257 -8.69 -5.02 8.62
C VAL A 257 -9.00 -4.16 9.85
N ASP A 258 -10.22 -4.25 10.39
CA ASP A 258 -10.61 -3.53 11.62
C ASP A 258 -9.72 -3.92 12.82
N SER A 259 -9.48 -5.22 13.00
CA SER A 259 -8.58 -5.71 14.05
C SER A 259 -7.14 -5.24 13.84
N LEU A 260 -6.63 -5.23 12.60
CA LEU A 260 -5.28 -4.76 12.29
C LEU A 260 -5.13 -3.27 12.63
N LEU A 261 -6.08 -2.44 12.21
CA LEU A 261 -6.07 -0.99 12.41
C LEU A 261 -6.21 -0.59 13.88
N LYS A 262 -7.00 -1.32 14.67
CA LYS A 262 -7.09 -1.11 16.13
C LYS A 262 -5.80 -1.47 16.88
N ASN A 263 -4.91 -2.24 16.25
CA ASN A 263 -3.64 -2.68 16.83
C ASN A 263 -2.42 -2.06 16.12
N SER A 264 -2.57 -0.95 15.39
CA SER A 264 -1.47 -0.36 14.61
C SER A 264 -0.76 0.82 15.29
N CYS A 265 -1.35 1.44 16.31
CA CYS A 265 -0.74 2.56 17.01
C CYS A 265 -1.30 2.72 18.42
N THR A 266 -0.78 3.69 19.15
CA THR A 266 -1.33 4.15 20.42
C THR A 266 -1.76 5.62 20.30
N MET A 267 -2.99 5.94 20.71
CA MET A 267 -3.51 7.30 20.81
C MET A 267 -3.54 7.74 22.29
N THR A 268 -3.06 8.95 22.57
CA THR A 268 -3.15 9.57 23.90
C THR A 268 -3.78 10.95 23.80
N VAL A 269 -4.86 11.20 24.55
CA VAL A 269 -5.46 12.53 24.67
C VAL A 269 -5.11 13.17 26.01
N VAL A 270 -4.54 14.38 25.96
CA VAL A 270 -4.23 15.20 27.12
C VAL A 270 -5.05 16.48 27.08
N THR A 271 -5.88 16.69 28.09
CA THR A 271 -6.73 17.87 28.24
C THR A 271 -7.02 18.15 29.73
N PRO A 272 -7.16 19.41 30.16
CA PRO A 272 -7.56 19.74 31.53
C PRO A 272 -8.91 19.12 31.90
N SER A 273 -9.07 18.63 33.13
CA SER A 273 -10.37 18.14 33.62
C SER A 273 -11.37 19.27 33.94
N SER A 274 -10.89 20.51 34.05
CA SER A 274 -11.73 21.69 34.29
C SER A 274 -11.13 22.98 33.69
N VAL A 275 -12.01 23.93 33.33
CA VAL A 275 -11.67 25.29 32.85
C VAL A 275 -12.72 26.29 33.34
N ASN A 276 -12.47 27.60 33.31
CA ASN A 276 -13.54 28.58 33.55
C ASN A 276 -14.33 28.82 32.26
N ALA A 277 -15.58 29.27 32.39
CA ALA A 277 -16.37 29.71 31.25
C ALA A 277 -15.63 30.78 30.42
N ASN A 278 -15.65 30.61 29.09
CA ASN A 278 -14.98 31.43 28.07
C ASN A 278 -13.44 31.36 28.04
N ASP A 279 -12.80 30.59 28.92
CA ASP A 279 -11.39 30.23 28.76
C ASP A 279 -11.21 29.24 27.59
N SER A 280 -10.01 29.23 27.01
CA SER A 280 -9.68 28.27 25.96
C SER A 280 -9.39 26.90 26.58
N LEU A 281 -10.17 25.89 26.23
CA LEU A 281 -9.82 24.50 26.47
C LEU A 281 -8.78 24.07 25.42
N GLN A 282 -7.71 23.43 25.88
CA GLN A 282 -6.73 22.78 25.02
C GLN A 282 -6.93 21.27 25.05
N VAL A 283 -7.01 20.66 23.87
CA VAL A 283 -7.02 19.21 23.68
C VAL A 283 -5.81 18.85 22.82
N LEU A 284 -4.87 18.11 23.40
CA LEU A 284 -3.68 17.60 22.74
C LEU A 284 -3.91 16.13 22.41
N VAL A 285 -3.77 15.75 21.15
CA VAL A 285 -3.95 14.36 20.69
C VAL A 285 -2.63 13.89 20.09
N ASN A 286 -1.97 12.95 20.77
CA ASN A 286 -0.73 12.35 20.30
C ASN A 286 -1.01 10.98 19.70
N ILE A 287 -0.58 10.76 18.46
CA ILE A 287 -0.59 9.45 17.81
C ILE A 287 0.85 8.94 17.76
N TYR A 288 1.11 7.79 18.36
CA TYR A 288 2.41 7.16 18.41
C TYR A 288 2.40 5.88 17.56
N ASN A 289 3.27 5.81 16.54
CA ASN A 289 3.43 4.61 15.73
C ASN A 289 4.39 3.63 16.42
N ASP A 290 3.88 2.90 17.41
CA ASP A 290 4.64 1.96 18.24
C ASP A 290 4.47 0.50 17.85
N LYS A 291 3.51 0.20 16.96
CA LYS A 291 3.09 -1.18 16.64
C LYS A 291 3.31 -1.56 15.19
N THR A 292 3.82 -0.66 14.33
CA THR A 292 4.14 -1.00 12.93
C THR A 292 5.60 -0.79 12.59
N GLY A 293 6.08 -1.62 11.65
CA GLY A 293 7.42 -1.56 11.09
C GLY A 293 7.63 -0.50 10.04
N HIS A 294 6.57 0.05 9.47
CA HIS A 294 6.61 1.02 8.38
C HIS A 294 5.87 2.30 8.77
N ASN A 295 5.76 3.26 7.86
CA ASN A 295 5.01 4.48 8.15
C ASN A 295 3.51 4.18 8.40
N LEU A 296 2.85 5.05 9.15
CA LEU A 296 1.42 4.97 9.41
C LEU A 296 0.69 6.24 8.89
N PRO A 297 -0.14 6.13 7.84
CA PRO A 297 -0.25 4.99 6.91
C PRO A 297 0.91 4.92 5.90
N THR A 298 1.19 3.74 5.35
CA THR A 298 2.24 3.47 4.33
C THR A 298 1.66 3.29 2.90
N SER A 299 2.53 3.04 1.91
CA SER A 299 2.23 2.77 0.49
C SER A 299 1.53 3.95 -0.19
N VAL A 300 0.29 3.80 -0.64
CA VAL A 300 -0.52 4.83 -1.30
C VAL A 300 -0.99 5.92 -0.31
N PHE A 301 -0.10 6.41 0.55
CA PHE A 301 -0.35 7.40 1.61
C PHE A 301 -0.99 8.70 1.09
N PHE A 302 -0.87 8.97 -0.21
CA PHE A 302 -1.50 10.09 -0.90
C PHE A 302 -2.97 9.88 -1.25
N PHE A 303 -3.47 8.65 -1.16
CA PHE A 303 -4.90 8.33 -1.20
C PHE A 303 -5.47 8.00 0.17
N ARG A 304 -4.67 7.36 1.04
CA ARG A 304 -5.09 6.99 2.41
C ARG A 304 -5.56 8.21 3.18
N GLN A 305 -6.65 8.04 3.93
CA GLN A 305 -7.10 9.04 4.88
C GLN A 305 -7.06 8.44 6.27
N MET A 306 -6.07 8.84 7.07
CA MET A 306 -6.05 8.65 8.51
C MET A 306 -6.18 10.02 9.17
N TRP A 307 -7.16 10.24 10.03
CA TRP A 307 -7.43 11.57 10.59
C TRP A 307 -8.01 11.49 12.00
N ILE A 308 -7.93 12.61 12.71
CA ILE A 308 -8.52 12.76 14.04
C ILE A 308 -9.87 13.47 13.92
N GLU A 309 -10.92 12.87 14.50
CA GLU A 309 -12.22 13.50 14.72
C GLU A 309 -12.30 13.97 16.17
N VAL A 310 -12.63 15.26 16.39
CA VAL A 310 -12.85 15.85 17.72
C VAL A 310 -14.21 16.51 17.77
N THR A 311 -14.98 16.20 18.81
CA THR A 311 -16.27 16.84 19.11
C THR A 311 -16.31 17.26 20.57
N ALA A 312 -16.70 18.51 20.85
CA ALA A 312 -17.00 18.99 22.19
C ALA A 312 -18.49 19.37 22.28
N SER A 313 -19.21 18.71 23.19
CA SER A 313 -20.67 18.83 23.28
C SER A 313 -21.21 18.75 24.70
N LYS A 314 -22.41 19.29 24.90
CA LYS A 314 -23.22 19.18 26.13
C LYS A 314 -24.68 18.98 25.73
N GLY A 315 -25.20 17.77 25.95
CA GLY A 315 -26.52 17.40 25.41
C GLY A 315 -26.53 17.48 23.88
N SER A 316 -27.47 18.24 23.29
CA SER A 316 -27.51 18.50 21.85
C SER A 316 -26.56 19.60 21.38
N ASP A 317 -26.02 20.40 22.30
CA ASP A 317 -25.23 21.58 21.96
C ASP A 317 -23.80 21.15 21.63
N THR A 318 -23.38 21.38 20.40
CA THR A 318 -22.00 21.14 19.96
C THR A 318 -21.31 22.46 19.68
N ILE A 319 -20.19 22.70 20.36
CA ILE A 319 -19.44 23.97 20.27
C ILE A 319 -18.16 23.86 19.45
N PHE A 320 -17.65 22.65 19.29
CA PHE A 320 -16.43 22.39 18.54
C PHE A 320 -16.54 21.08 17.79
N ARG A 321 -16.06 21.10 16.55
CA ARG A 321 -16.12 20.02 15.58
C ARG A 321 -14.90 20.12 14.68
N SER A 322 -14.16 19.03 14.54
CA SER A 322 -13.08 18.87 13.56
C SER A 322 -13.00 17.41 13.11
N GLY A 323 -12.57 17.15 11.88
CA GLY A 323 -12.47 15.81 11.29
C GLY A 323 -13.81 15.22 10.84
N HIS A 324 -14.85 16.04 10.69
CA HIS A 324 -16.15 15.58 10.20
C HIS A 324 -16.24 15.64 8.67
N LEU A 325 -17.25 14.94 8.16
CA LEU A 325 -17.50 14.80 6.74
C LEU A 325 -18.59 15.76 6.26
N ASP A 326 -18.53 16.14 4.99
CA ASP A 326 -19.64 16.80 4.30
C ASP A 326 -20.76 15.80 3.95
N ALA A 327 -21.82 16.30 3.30
CA ALA A 327 -22.97 15.49 2.89
C ALA A 327 -22.62 14.40 1.84
N ASN A 328 -21.46 14.51 1.17
CA ASN A 328 -20.97 13.50 0.22
C ASN A 328 -20.02 12.49 0.90
N GLY A 329 -19.77 12.63 2.20
CA GLY A 329 -18.88 11.77 2.96
C GLY A 329 -17.40 12.16 2.84
N ASP A 330 -17.06 13.31 2.26
CA ASP A 330 -15.68 13.77 2.13
C ASP A 330 -15.25 14.58 3.35
N LEU A 331 -13.96 14.51 3.69
CA LEU A 331 -13.42 15.42 4.69
C LEU A 331 -13.58 16.85 4.21
N LEU A 332 -13.73 17.80 5.13
CA LEU A 332 -13.81 19.23 4.85
C LEU A 332 -12.42 19.82 4.46
N ASP A 333 -11.75 19.17 3.52
CA ASP A 333 -10.47 19.52 2.93
C ASP A 333 -10.65 20.13 1.53
N THR A 334 -9.61 20.09 0.69
CA THR A 334 -9.65 20.60 -0.68
C THR A 334 -10.58 19.82 -1.62
N ASN A 335 -10.95 18.59 -1.27
CA ASN A 335 -11.81 17.72 -2.07
C ASN A 335 -13.29 17.82 -1.67
N SER A 336 -13.60 18.54 -0.58
CA SER A 336 -14.97 18.77 -0.14
C SER A 336 -15.77 19.58 -1.16
N ALA A 337 -17.06 19.25 -1.30
CA ALA A 337 -17.99 20.09 -2.05
C ALA A 337 -18.45 21.30 -1.22
N PHE A 338 -18.16 21.31 0.10
CA PHE A 338 -18.55 22.40 0.99
C PHE A 338 -17.52 23.53 0.98
N PRO A 339 -17.91 24.81 0.81
CA PRO A 339 -16.95 25.91 0.70
C PRO A 339 -16.10 26.15 1.96
N ALA A 340 -16.65 25.86 3.15
CA ALA A 340 -15.93 26.08 4.40
C ALA A 340 -15.07 24.87 4.75
N ARG A 341 -13.76 25.08 4.82
CA ARG A 341 -12.78 24.05 5.18
C ARG A 341 -12.64 23.92 6.69
N ASP A 342 -12.37 22.70 7.16
CA ASP A 342 -11.95 22.46 8.53
C ASP A 342 -10.48 22.88 8.71
N ARG A 343 -10.29 24.04 9.35
CA ARG A 343 -8.96 24.61 9.61
C ARG A 343 -8.17 23.86 10.68
N ASN A 344 -8.81 22.99 11.45
CA ASN A 344 -8.18 22.19 12.51
C ASN A 344 -7.98 20.73 12.09
N LEU A 345 -8.28 20.37 10.83
CA LEU A 345 -8.18 19.00 10.36
C LEU A 345 -6.74 18.49 10.50
N ALA A 346 -6.56 17.47 11.34
CA ALA A 346 -5.33 16.71 11.42
C ALA A 346 -5.46 15.47 10.53
N LEU A 347 -4.90 15.55 9.32
CA LEU A 347 -4.89 14.50 8.31
C LEU A 347 -3.47 13.97 8.12
N PHE A 348 -3.29 12.67 8.34
CA PHE A 348 -2.05 11.93 8.09
C PHE A 348 -2.14 11.28 6.71
N ALA A 349 -1.87 12.09 5.70
CA ALA A 349 -1.83 11.70 4.30
C ALA A 349 -0.70 12.47 3.62
N GLY A 350 -0.51 12.21 2.34
CA GLY A 350 0.43 13.01 1.57
C GLY A 350 -0.09 13.44 0.23
N THR A 351 0.78 14.10 -0.51
CA THR A 351 0.44 14.79 -1.73
C THR A 351 1.57 14.64 -2.72
N LEU A 352 1.22 14.37 -3.97
CA LEU A 352 2.16 14.26 -5.08
C LEU A 352 2.11 15.56 -5.89
N TYR A 353 3.28 16.03 -6.32
CA TYR A 353 3.43 17.27 -7.06
C TYR A 353 4.25 17.09 -8.33
N LYS A 354 3.93 17.88 -9.35
CA LYS A 354 4.71 18.07 -10.56
C LYS A 354 4.86 19.57 -10.79
N HIS A 355 6.08 20.08 -10.73
CA HIS A 355 6.37 21.51 -10.83
C HIS A 355 5.52 22.39 -9.88
N GLY A 356 5.23 21.88 -8.68
CA GLY A 356 4.44 22.58 -7.65
C GLY A 356 2.92 22.43 -7.75
N GLU A 357 2.39 21.79 -8.81
CA GLU A 357 0.97 21.51 -8.98
C GLU A 357 0.65 20.06 -8.60
N PHE A 358 -0.59 19.79 -8.17
CA PHE A 358 -1.03 18.43 -7.85
C PHE A 358 -0.82 17.47 -9.03
N SER A 359 -0.32 16.26 -8.74
CA SER A 359 0.02 15.28 -9.76
C SER A 359 -0.35 13.85 -9.37
N ASN A 360 -0.07 12.91 -10.27
CA ASN A 360 -0.25 11.47 -10.08
C ASN A 360 1.12 10.77 -9.92
N VAL A 361 1.09 9.50 -9.49
CA VAL A 361 2.27 8.64 -9.20
C VAL A 361 3.21 8.40 -10.39
N PHE A 362 2.82 8.72 -11.63
CA PHE A 362 3.65 8.52 -12.81
C PHE A 362 4.19 9.82 -13.40
N GLU A 363 3.66 10.96 -13.00
CA GLU A 363 4.02 12.26 -13.56
C GLU A 363 4.68 13.20 -12.56
N MET A 364 4.58 12.91 -11.27
CA MET A 364 5.19 13.67 -10.18
C MET A 364 6.72 13.75 -10.30
N ASP A 365 7.26 14.82 -9.72
CA ASP A 365 8.69 15.05 -9.50
C ASP A 365 9.02 15.21 -8.01
N SER A 366 8.00 15.36 -7.16
CA SER A 366 8.13 15.62 -5.74
C SER A 366 6.88 15.18 -4.98
N LEU A 367 7.02 15.03 -3.67
CA LEU A 367 5.92 14.65 -2.78
C LEU A 367 6.08 15.27 -1.39
N VAL A 368 4.96 15.37 -0.68
CA VAL A 368 4.90 15.65 0.75
C VAL A 368 4.28 14.44 1.43
N ASN A 369 4.94 13.91 2.45
CA ASN A 369 4.45 12.76 3.20
C ASN A 369 4.27 13.14 4.68
N ASN A 370 3.02 13.17 5.16
CA ASN A 370 2.69 13.44 6.56
C ASN A 370 2.29 12.18 7.35
N SER A 371 2.65 11.00 6.85
CA SER A 371 2.56 9.76 7.63
C SER A 371 3.48 9.81 8.86
N ILE A 372 3.27 8.87 9.79
CA ILE A 372 4.00 8.76 11.04
C ILE A 372 5.05 7.65 10.92
N PRO A 373 6.36 7.95 10.90
CA PRO A 373 7.39 6.92 10.84
C PRO A 373 7.36 5.96 12.04
N PRO A 374 7.95 4.76 11.89
CA PRO A 374 8.10 3.80 12.99
C PRO A 374 8.74 4.45 14.21
N PHE A 375 8.14 4.26 15.38
CA PHE A 375 8.56 4.83 16.66
C PHE A 375 8.65 6.36 16.68
N GLU A 376 7.93 7.05 15.79
CA GLU A 376 7.69 8.48 15.88
C GLU A 376 6.26 8.80 16.32
N SER A 377 6.08 10.02 16.82
CA SER A 377 4.77 10.57 17.17
C SER A 377 4.40 11.76 16.29
N ARG A 378 3.09 12.01 16.17
CA ARG A 378 2.56 13.29 15.70
C ARG A 378 1.52 13.82 16.69
N LEU A 379 1.61 15.12 16.94
CA LEU A 379 0.76 15.83 17.89
C LEU A 379 -0.19 16.77 17.15
N ALA A 380 -1.50 16.56 17.30
CA ALA A 380 -2.53 17.50 16.92
C ALA A 380 -2.95 18.34 18.13
N LYS A 381 -3.16 19.65 17.92
CA LYS A 381 -3.54 20.60 18.97
C LYS A 381 -4.86 21.26 18.61
N TYR A 382 -5.85 21.13 19.47
CA TYR A 382 -7.16 21.78 19.31
C TYR A 382 -7.36 22.77 20.45
N ASN A 383 -7.74 24.00 20.10
CA ASN A 383 -8.02 25.05 21.07
C ASN A 383 -9.38 25.67 20.74
N PHE A 384 -10.29 25.68 21.71
CA PHE A 384 -11.61 26.28 21.56
C PHE A 384 -12.16 26.73 22.91
N LYS A 385 -13.07 27.71 22.90
CA LYS A 385 -13.67 28.25 24.12
C LYS A 385 -14.96 27.52 24.45
N ILE A 386 -15.21 27.31 25.74
CA ILE A 386 -16.47 26.73 26.21
C ILE A 386 -17.31 27.84 26.88
N PRO A 387 -18.49 28.21 26.31
CA PRO A 387 -19.17 29.44 26.68
C PRO A 387 -19.97 29.35 27.99
N THR A 388 -20.38 28.15 28.40
CA THR A 388 -21.27 27.98 29.56
C THR A 388 -20.74 26.94 30.54
N GLY A 389 -21.04 27.18 31.83
CA GLY A 389 -20.67 26.30 32.93
C GLY A 389 -21.32 24.91 32.86
N GLY A 390 -20.84 24.00 33.70
CA GLY A 390 -21.29 22.61 33.83
C GLY A 390 -20.41 21.60 33.09
N SER A 391 -20.91 20.38 32.93
CA SER A 391 -20.13 19.27 32.36
C SER A 391 -20.27 19.20 30.84
N TRP A 392 -19.13 19.16 30.16
CA TRP A 392 -19.01 19.00 28.70
C TRP A 392 -18.29 17.69 28.37
N ASN A 393 -18.71 17.00 27.33
CA ASN A 393 -18.04 15.81 26.80
C ASN A 393 -17.15 16.20 25.62
N VAL A 394 -15.88 15.82 25.68
CA VAL A 394 -14.93 15.88 24.57
C VAL A 394 -14.69 14.47 24.10
N LYS A 395 -15.12 14.16 22.88
CA LYS A 395 -14.91 12.88 22.22
C LYS A 395 -13.83 13.04 21.16
N VAL A 396 -12.84 12.16 21.19
CA VAL A 396 -11.74 12.08 20.22
C VAL A 396 -11.72 10.70 19.60
N ARG A 397 -11.56 10.61 18.28
CA ARG A 397 -11.44 9.34 17.55
C ARG A 397 -10.31 9.44 16.55
N LEU A 398 -9.52 8.38 16.42
CA LEU A 398 -8.63 8.19 15.28
C LEU A 398 -9.35 7.32 14.26
N LEU A 399 -9.50 7.84 13.05
CA LEU A 399 -10.27 7.21 11.98
C LEU A 399 -9.38 6.93 10.78
N PHE A 400 -9.68 5.85 10.07
CA PHE A 400 -8.99 5.46 8.84
C PHE A 400 -9.97 5.04 7.75
N ARG A 401 -9.65 5.37 6.50
CA ARG A 401 -10.21 4.70 5.33
C ARG A 401 -9.19 4.59 4.18
N PRO A 402 -9.35 3.60 3.29
CA PRO A 402 -8.45 3.37 2.15
C PRO A 402 -8.29 4.58 1.24
N PHE A 403 -9.36 5.33 1.00
CA PHE A 403 -9.38 6.55 0.20
C PHE A 403 -10.67 7.34 0.39
N GLY A 404 -10.72 8.59 -0.09
CA GLY A 404 -11.90 9.45 -0.01
C GLY A 404 -12.99 9.14 -1.06
N PRO A 405 -14.29 9.31 -0.75
CA PRO A 405 -15.41 9.18 -1.67
C PRO A 405 -15.27 9.97 -2.98
N TYR A 406 -14.61 11.12 -2.95
CA TYR A 406 -14.35 11.92 -4.14
C TYR A 406 -13.62 11.14 -5.24
N LEU A 407 -12.74 10.19 -4.89
CA LEU A 407 -12.03 9.38 -5.87
C LEU A 407 -12.96 8.41 -6.59
N LEU A 408 -13.91 7.79 -5.87
CA LEU A 408 -14.94 6.96 -6.49
C LEU A 408 -15.79 7.77 -7.47
N ARG A 409 -16.13 9.02 -7.12
CA ARG A 409 -16.86 9.89 -8.05
C ARG A 409 -16.01 10.27 -9.26
N ALA A 410 -14.72 10.53 -9.08
CA ALA A 410 -13.81 10.92 -10.15
C ALA A 410 -13.64 9.82 -11.22
N VAL A 411 -13.70 8.55 -10.83
CA VAL A 411 -13.57 7.41 -11.76
C VAL A 411 -14.91 6.77 -12.16
N GLY A 412 -16.05 7.39 -11.83
CA GLY A 412 -17.38 6.88 -12.20
C GLY A 412 -17.80 5.61 -11.45
N ALA A 413 -17.35 5.46 -10.20
CA ALA A 413 -17.53 4.30 -9.33
C ALA A 413 -18.51 4.57 -8.16
N GLN A 414 -19.45 5.50 -8.32
CA GLN A 414 -20.35 5.93 -7.23
C GLN A 414 -21.22 4.80 -6.66
N GLN A 415 -21.52 3.78 -7.46
CA GLN A 415 -22.25 2.59 -7.02
C GLN A 415 -21.56 1.84 -5.87
N TYR A 416 -20.25 2.02 -5.69
CA TYR A 416 -19.46 1.38 -4.64
C TYR A 416 -19.29 2.24 -3.38
N LEU A 417 -19.93 3.41 -3.28
CA LEU A 417 -19.80 4.29 -2.11
C LEU A 417 -20.20 3.62 -0.80
N SER A 418 -21.22 2.73 -0.83
CA SER A 418 -21.69 2.00 0.34
C SER A 418 -20.70 0.95 0.85
N ASP A 419 -19.73 0.55 0.02
CA ASP A 419 -18.69 -0.41 0.37
C ASP A 419 -17.46 0.23 1.01
N LEU A 420 -17.33 1.55 0.92
CA LEU A 420 -16.22 2.30 1.49
C LEU A 420 -16.46 2.52 2.99
N VAL A 421 -15.71 1.77 3.81
CA VAL A 421 -15.86 1.79 5.27
C VAL A 421 -14.90 2.78 5.91
N ILE A 422 -15.34 3.41 6.99
CA ILE A 422 -14.47 4.15 7.92
C ILE A 422 -14.26 3.27 9.14
N PHE A 423 -12.98 2.97 9.41
CA PHE A 423 -12.56 2.22 10.57
C PHE A 423 -12.25 3.17 11.73
N GLU A 424 -12.73 2.84 12.92
CA GLU A 424 -12.35 3.50 14.16
C GLU A 424 -11.16 2.75 14.77
N MET A 425 -9.98 3.35 14.67
CA MET A 425 -8.73 2.76 15.17
C MET A 425 -8.67 2.86 16.69
N GLU A 426 -8.98 4.04 17.21
CA GLU A 426 -8.92 4.37 18.64
C GLU A 426 -10.02 5.40 18.96
N LYS A 427 -10.49 5.39 20.21
CA LYS A 427 -11.49 6.35 20.70
C LYS A 427 -11.24 6.67 22.17
N GLU A 428 -11.38 7.95 22.51
CA GLU A 428 -11.30 8.43 23.89
C GLU A 428 -12.38 9.47 24.17
N GLU A 429 -12.93 9.46 25.39
CA GLU A 429 -13.89 10.46 25.86
C GLU A 429 -13.44 11.07 27.19
N ARG A 430 -13.55 12.40 27.30
CA ARG A 430 -13.20 13.16 28.49
C ARG A 430 -14.36 14.04 28.91
N VAL A 431 -14.66 14.06 30.21
CA VAL A 431 -15.62 15.01 30.78
C VAL A 431 -14.85 16.20 31.34
N ILE A 432 -15.22 17.39 30.89
CA ILE A 432 -14.61 18.66 31.28
C ILE A 432 -15.63 19.44 32.11
N VAL A 433 -15.24 19.85 33.31
CA VAL A 433 -16.08 20.66 34.19
C VAL A 433 -15.77 22.15 33.94
N VAL A 434 -16.77 22.90 33.52
CA VAL A 434 -16.65 24.34 33.31
C VAL A 434 -17.20 25.09 34.51
N GLN A 435 -16.35 25.88 35.15
CA GLN A 435 -16.67 26.69 36.33
C GLN A 435 -17.30 28.03 35.96
#